data_AF-A0A228JPU1-F1
#
_entry.id   AF-A0A228JPU1-F1
#
_cell.length_a   1.000
_cell.length_b   1.000
_cell.length_c   1.000
_cell.angle_alpha   90.00
_cell.angle_beta   90.00
_cell.angle_gamma   90.00
#
_symmetry.space_group_name_H-M   'P 1'
#
loop_
_entity.id
_entity.type
_entity.pdbx_description
1 polymer ?
#
loop_
_entity_poly.entity_id
_entity_poly.type
_entity_poly.pdbx_seq_one_letter_code
_entity_poly.pdbx_strand_id
1 'polypeptide(L)'
;MNAADHRHGALSDFLALTDGLSIARIAQSLRCCTRTVRNYVAGRSPIPWHRIELLRLLASEAIAPAAGARAASTVEQPAVVANIEPDPASPDVLPDGLLAWVGVHAAHFLSSQRSFAHYVRGWNVVDKIRRAKREGTFAAVLAQWRVLAIELPRM
;
A
#
# COMPACT_ATOMS: atom_id res chain seq x y z
N MET A 1 -14.13 -17.00 -16.92
CA MET A 1 -14.47 -15.59 -17.21
C MET A 1 -15.26 -15.03 -16.03
N ASN A 2 -14.66 -14.13 -15.26
CA ASN A 2 -15.38 -13.04 -14.60
C ASN A 2 -14.36 -11.92 -14.30
N ALA A 3 -14.24 -11.03 -15.29
CA ALA A 3 -13.37 -9.85 -15.28
C ALA A 3 -14.04 -8.71 -14.51
N ALA A 4 -14.42 -8.94 -13.25
CA ALA A 4 -15.07 -7.96 -12.41
C ALA A 4 -14.06 -7.33 -11.43
N ASP A 5 -13.55 -6.17 -11.84
CA ASP A 5 -12.91 -5.11 -11.04
C ASP A 5 -11.74 -5.46 -10.11
N HIS A 6 -10.55 -5.59 -10.71
CA HIS A 6 -9.25 -5.44 -10.03
C HIS A 6 -9.00 -4.02 -9.45
N ARG A 7 -10.04 -3.16 -9.40
CA ARG A 7 -9.95 -1.80 -8.88
C ARG A 7 -10.13 -1.72 -7.37
N HIS A 8 -10.81 -2.71 -6.82
CA HIS A 8 -11.14 -2.79 -5.41
C HIS A 8 -10.50 -4.02 -4.79
N GLY A 9 -10.09 -3.90 -3.53
CA GLY A 9 -9.65 -5.01 -2.72
C GLY A 9 -10.82 -5.73 -2.06
N ALA A 10 -10.61 -6.99 -1.68
CA ALA A 10 -11.64 -7.80 -1.03
C ALA A 10 -11.87 -7.35 0.42
N LEU A 11 -13.14 -7.38 0.86
CA LEU A 11 -13.48 -7.10 2.27
C LEU A 11 -12.84 -8.12 3.21
N SER A 12 -12.76 -9.39 2.80
CA SER A 12 -12.07 -10.46 3.56
C SER A 12 -10.63 -10.09 3.87
N ASP A 13 -9.89 -9.59 2.88
CA ASP A 13 -8.50 -9.19 3.03
C ASP A 13 -8.39 -8.00 3.98
N PHE A 14 -9.28 -7.02 3.85
CA PHE A 14 -9.32 -5.86 4.75
C PHE A 14 -9.54 -6.28 6.20
N LEU A 15 -10.51 -7.15 6.45
CA LEU A 15 -10.82 -7.64 7.80
C LEU A 15 -9.65 -8.44 8.38
N ALA A 16 -9.04 -9.34 7.59
CA ALA A 16 -7.88 -10.10 8.02
C ALA A 16 -6.67 -9.21 8.36
N LEU A 17 -6.41 -8.18 7.55
CA LEU A 17 -5.30 -7.23 7.74
C LEU A 17 -5.51 -6.24 8.89
N THR A 18 -6.75 -6.07 9.33
CA THR A 18 -7.11 -5.10 10.37
C THR A 18 -7.62 -5.76 11.63
N ASP A 19 -7.55 -7.10 11.72
CA ASP A 19 -8.00 -7.85 12.87
C ASP A 19 -7.27 -7.39 14.14
N GLY A 20 -8.03 -7.23 15.23
CA GLY A 20 -7.52 -6.70 16.49
C GLY A 20 -7.18 -5.19 16.50
N LEU A 21 -7.25 -4.46 15.38
CA LEU A 21 -7.02 -3.01 15.35
C LEU A 21 -8.31 -2.22 15.62
N SER A 22 -8.19 -1.14 16.40
CA SER A 22 -9.30 -0.20 16.57
C SER A 22 -9.57 0.57 15.26
N ILE A 23 -10.83 0.97 15.02
CA ILE A 23 -11.21 1.82 13.88
C ILE A 23 -10.35 3.08 13.81
N ALA A 24 -10.00 3.68 14.95
CA ALA A 24 -9.14 4.85 15.01
C ALA A 24 -7.70 4.54 14.56
N ARG A 25 -7.15 3.38 14.95
CA ARG A 25 -5.82 2.94 14.51
C ARG A 25 -5.78 2.64 13.02
N ILE A 26 -6.81 1.96 12.49
CA ILE A 26 -6.94 1.70 11.05
C ILE A 26 -7.01 3.01 10.27
N ALA A 27 -7.85 3.95 10.73
CA ALA A 27 -7.99 5.28 10.14
C ALA A 27 -6.67 6.06 10.15
N GLN A 28 -5.89 5.96 11.23
CA GLN A 28 -4.58 6.57 11.33
C GLN A 28 -3.57 5.94 10.34
N SER A 29 -3.49 4.62 10.28
CA SER A 29 -2.59 3.89 9.37
C SER A 29 -2.91 4.20 7.91
N LEU A 30 -4.20 4.19 7.56
CA LEU A 30 -4.69 4.55 6.23
C LEU A 30 -4.79 6.05 6.02
N ARG A 31 -4.48 6.90 7.00
CA ARG A 31 -4.59 8.36 6.90
C ARG A 31 -5.97 8.82 6.39
N CYS A 32 -7.05 8.18 6.79
CA CYS A 32 -8.42 8.51 6.37
C CYS A 32 -9.35 8.74 7.58
N CYS A 33 -10.60 9.15 7.35
CA CYS A 33 -11.54 9.37 8.45
C CYS A 33 -12.14 8.05 8.97
N THR A 34 -12.51 8.00 10.26
CA THR A 34 -13.12 6.79 10.88
C THR A 34 -14.44 6.39 10.22
N ARG A 35 -15.19 7.34 9.63
CA ARG A 35 -16.39 7.07 8.84
C ARG A 35 -16.08 6.21 7.61
N THR A 36 -14.98 6.48 6.92
CA THR A 36 -14.53 5.68 5.76
C THR A 36 -14.27 4.24 6.18
N VAL A 37 -13.51 4.03 7.26
CA VAL A 37 -13.24 2.70 7.81
C VAL A 37 -14.53 1.96 8.18
N ARG A 38 -15.47 2.63 8.86
CA ARG A 38 -16.78 2.04 9.19
C ARG A 38 -17.58 1.64 7.95
N ASN A 39 -17.46 2.38 6.86
CA ASN A 39 -18.13 2.03 5.60
C ASN A 39 -17.48 0.83 4.93
N TYR A 40 -16.15 0.71 4.98
CA TYR A 40 -15.45 -0.47 4.49
C TYR A 40 -15.85 -1.72 5.27
N VAL A 41 -15.76 -1.70 6.61
CA VAL A 41 -16.12 -2.84 7.48
C VAL A 41 -17.56 -3.29 7.25
N ALA A 42 -18.47 -2.35 7.02
CA ALA A 42 -19.89 -2.65 6.78
C ALA A 42 -20.23 -2.97 5.32
N GLY A 43 -19.24 -3.04 4.42
CA GLY A 43 -19.47 -3.28 2.98
C GLY A 43 -20.24 -2.18 2.26
N ARG A 44 -20.36 -0.98 2.85
CA ARG A 44 -21.12 0.16 2.29
C ARG A 44 -20.34 0.98 1.27
N SER A 45 -19.04 0.76 1.16
CA SER A 45 -18.19 1.43 0.18
C SER A 45 -17.12 0.47 -0.31
N PRO A 46 -16.79 0.49 -1.61
CA PRO A 46 -15.74 -0.36 -2.13
C PRO A 46 -14.39 0.09 -1.57
N ILE A 47 -13.49 -0.85 -1.33
CA ILE A 47 -12.17 -0.57 -0.75
C ILE A 47 -11.18 -0.46 -1.90
N PRO A 48 -10.53 0.69 -2.14
CA PRO A 48 -9.56 0.81 -3.23
C PRO A 48 -8.41 -0.19 -3.07
N TRP A 49 -7.98 -0.82 -4.17
CA TRP A 49 -6.91 -1.82 -4.15
C TRP A 49 -5.64 -1.36 -3.42
N HIS A 50 -5.18 -0.13 -3.68
CA HIS A 50 -3.98 0.43 -3.04
C HIS A 50 -4.09 0.55 -1.51
N ARG A 51 -5.31 0.66 -0.96
CA ARG A 51 -5.51 0.73 0.50
C ARG A 51 -5.26 -0.63 1.16
N ILE A 52 -5.66 -1.72 0.50
CA ILE A 52 -5.31 -3.07 0.95
C ILE A 52 -3.81 -3.27 0.86
N GLU A 53 -3.20 -2.82 -0.23
CA GLU A 53 -1.76 -2.98 -0.44
C GLU A 53 -0.90 -2.27 0.60
N LEU A 54 -1.28 -1.04 0.98
CA LEU A 54 -0.63 -0.34 2.09
C LEU A 54 -0.75 -1.11 3.42
N LEU A 55 -1.88 -1.76 3.69
CA LEU A 55 -2.03 -2.58 4.89
C LEU A 55 -1.15 -3.83 4.84
N ARG A 56 -0.97 -4.46 3.66
CA ARG A 56 -0.06 -5.59 3.48
C ARG A 56 1.39 -5.21 3.78
N LEU A 57 1.81 -4.05 3.29
CA LEU A 57 3.15 -3.51 3.51
C LEU A 57 3.39 -3.20 5.00
N LEU A 58 2.44 -2.53 5.65
CA LEU A 58 2.50 -2.26 7.10
C LEU A 58 2.51 -3.54 7.94
N ALA A 59 1.73 -4.55 7.57
CA ALA A 59 1.74 -5.85 8.25
C ALA A 59 3.09 -6.56 8.07
N SER A 60 3.66 -6.51 6.86
CA SER A 60 4.97 -7.09 6.56
C SER A 60 6.10 -6.38 7.32
N GLU A 61 6.06 -5.05 7.45
CA GLU A 61 7.00 -4.27 8.27
C GLU A 61 6.90 -4.62 9.77
N ALA A 62 5.68 -4.87 10.28
CA ALA A 62 5.47 -5.27 11.66
C ALA A 62 5.97 -6.69 11.96
N ILE A 63 5.95 -7.57 10.96
CA ILE A 63 6.44 -8.95 11.05
C ILE A 63 7.95 -9.04 10.80
N ALA A 64 8.52 -8.13 9.98
CA ALA A 64 9.94 -8.06 9.73
C ALA A 64 10.70 -7.80 11.05
N PRO A 65 11.52 -8.75 11.52
CA PRO A 65 12.14 -8.62 12.82
C PRO A 65 13.17 -7.48 12.77
N ALA A 66 13.25 -6.70 13.84
CA ALA A 66 14.55 -6.23 14.28
C ALA A 66 15.44 -7.47 14.35
N ALA A 67 16.38 -7.61 13.41
CA ALA A 67 17.25 -8.78 13.31
C ALA A 67 18.09 -8.89 14.59
N GLY A 68 17.56 -9.64 15.56
CA GLY A 68 18.13 -9.79 16.89
C GLY A 68 17.10 -10.26 17.92
N ALA A 69 16.91 -11.58 18.00
CA ALA A 69 16.06 -12.31 18.96
C ALA A 69 14.54 -12.11 18.77
N ARG A 70 13.69 -13.13 18.67
CA ARG A 70 13.69 -14.43 19.34
C ARG A 70 12.79 -15.39 18.55
N ALA A 71 13.09 -16.67 18.64
CA ALA A 71 12.28 -17.76 18.11
C ALA A 71 10.91 -17.89 18.82
N ALA A 72 9.97 -18.48 18.07
CA ALA A 72 8.71 -19.11 18.45
C ALA A 72 7.50 -18.19 18.69
N SER A 73 6.56 -18.21 17.74
CA SER A 73 5.17 -18.68 17.95
C SER A 73 4.47 -18.90 16.62
N THR A 74 4.07 -20.15 16.37
CA THR A 74 3.21 -20.56 15.25
C THR A 74 1.80 -20.05 15.49
N VAL A 75 1.43 -18.98 14.79
CA VAL A 75 0.05 -18.74 14.38
C VAL A 75 0.13 -18.63 12.86
N GLU A 76 -0.61 -19.46 12.14
CA GLU A 76 -0.88 -19.24 10.72
C GLU A 76 -1.63 -17.90 10.60
N GLN A 77 -0.87 -16.81 10.64
CA GLN A 77 -1.30 -15.57 10.02
C GLN A 77 -1.37 -15.89 8.53
N PRO A 78 -2.49 -15.61 7.83
CA PRO A 78 -2.47 -15.71 6.38
C PRO A 78 -1.29 -14.88 5.93
N ALA A 79 -0.34 -15.50 5.22
CA ALA A 79 0.85 -14.82 4.76
C ALA A 79 0.37 -13.68 3.85
N VAL A 80 0.19 -12.49 4.41
CA VAL A 80 -0.34 -11.35 3.67
C VAL A 80 0.83 -10.76 2.90
N VAL A 81 1.21 -11.47 1.85
CA VAL A 81 2.26 -11.08 0.93
C VAL A 81 1.79 -9.83 0.19
N ALA A 82 2.57 -8.76 0.24
CA ALA A 82 2.40 -7.60 -0.62
C ALA A 82 2.26 -8.07 -2.08
N ASN A 83 1.21 -7.64 -2.77
CA ASN A 83 0.97 -7.99 -4.16
C ASN A 83 1.81 -7.10 -5.11
N ILE A 84 2.62 -6.18 -4.56
CA ILE A 84 3.76 -5.58 -5.25
C ILE A 84 4.99 -6.42 -4.92
N GLU A 85 5.38 -7.26 -5.89
CA GLU A 85 6.60 -8.05 -5.76
C GLU A 85 7.82 -7.11 -5.75
N PRO A 86 8.72 -7.20 -4.75
CA PRO A 86 9.95 -6.45 -4.76
C PRO A 86 10.77 -6.86 -5.98
N ASP A 87 11.19 -5.87 -6.78
CA ASP A 87 12.01 -6.15 -7.96
C ASP A 87 13.42 -6.62 -7.52
N PRO A 88 13.83 -7.87 -7.81
CA PRO A 88 15.14 -8.37 -7.41
C PRO A 88 16.30 -7.63 -8.10
N ALA A 89 16.06 -6.98 -9.24
CA ALA A 89 17.04 -6.12 -9.89
C ALA A 89 17.16 -4.73 -9.21
N SER A 90 16.24 -4.42 -8.29
CA SER A 90 16.12 -3.10 -7.66
C SER A 90 15.80 -3.17 -6.16
N PRO A 91 16.64 -3.84 -5.35
CA PRO A 91 16.41 -4.00 -3.91
C PRO A 91 16.42 -2.66 -3.15
N ASP A 92 17.02 -1.62 -3.73
CA ASP A 92 17.10 -0.28 -3.18
C ASP A 92 15.82 0.55 -3.35
N VAL A 93 14.86 0.08 -4.15
CA VAL A 93 13.57 0.74 -4.38
C VAL A 93 12.45 -0.14 -3.82
N LEU A 94 12.06 0.16 -2.58
CA LEU A 94 10.99 -0.56 -1.88
C LEU A 94 9.61 -0.30 -2.52
N PRO A 95 8.66 -1.25 -2.43
CA PRO A 95 7.28 -1.10 -2.90
C PRO A 95 6.57 0.18 -2.44
N ASP A 96 6.75 0.57 -1.18
CA ASP A 96 6.23 1.82 -0.61
C ASP A 96 6.71 3.05 -1.37
N GLY A 97 7.96 3.03 -1.83
CA GLY A 97 8.54 4.10 -2.63
C GLY A 97 7.91 4.20 -4.01
N LEU A 98 7.59 3.06 -4.64
CA LEU A 98 6.85 3.02 -5.89
C LEU A 98 5.42 3.56 -5.72
N LEU A 99 4.73 3.14 -4.66
CA LEU A 99 3.39 3.65 -4.33
C LEU A 99 3.39 5.15 -4.09
N ALA A 100 4.35 5.67 -3.32
CA ALA A 100 4.48 7.10 -3.07
C ALA A 100 4.73 7.88 -4.36
N TRP A 101 5.63 7.39 -5.22
CA TRP A 101 5.93 8.05 -6.50
C TRP A 101 4.69 8.11 -7.40
N VAL A 102 4.04 6.96 -7.63
CA VAL A 102 2.86 6.90 -8.50
C VAL A 102 1.70 7.68 -7.89
N GLY A 103 1.54 7.64 -6.57
CA GLY A 103 0.52 8.40 -5.86
C GLY A 103 0.68 9.91 -5.99
N VAL A 104 1.91 10.43 -6.02
CA VAL A 104 2.18 11.86 -6.21
C VAL A 104 2.05 12.27 -7.67
N HIS A 105 2.65 11.51 -8.59
CA HIS A 105 2.82 11.96 -9.97
C HIS A 105 1.72 11.47 -10.92
N ALA A 106 1.02 10.39 -10.57
CA ALA A 106 0.08 9.75 -11.49
C ALA A 106 -0.98 8.92 -10.73
N ALA A 107 -1.67 9.54 -9.76
CA ALA A 107 -2.59 8.85 -8.84
C ALA A 107 -3.66 7.98 -9.52
N HIS A 108 -4.07 8.33 -10.75
CA HIS A 108 -5.03 7.56 -11.54
C HIS A 108 -4.54 6.15 -11.90
N PHE A 109 -3.22 5.89 -11.91
CA PHE A 109 -2.66 4.55 -12.10
C PHE A 109 -2.71 3.68 -10.82
N LEU A 110 -3.05 4.25 -9.66
CA LEU A 110 -3.33 3.47 -8.44
C LEU A 110 -4.69 2.76 -8.49
N SER A 111 -5.43 2.91 -9.59
CA SER A 111 -6.74 2.32 -9.75
C SER A 111 -6.71 0.81 -9.77
N SER A 112 -5.64 0.14 -10.21
CA SER A 112 -5.52 -1.31 -10.20
C SER A 112 -4.05 -1.75 -10.28
N GLN A 113 -3.75 -2.97 -9.84
CA GLN A 113 -2.39 -3.53 -9.92
C GLN A 113 -1.83 -3.50 -11.35
N ARG A 114 -2.65 -3.86 -12.34
CA ARG A 114 -2.24 -3.85 -13.76
C ARG A 114 -1.88 -2.44 -14.24
N SER A 115 -2.69 -1.45 -13.88
CA SER A 115 -2.46 -0.04 -14.23
C SER A 115 -1.17 0.47 -13.60
N PHE A 116 -0.99 0.19 -12.30
CA PHE A 116 0.20 0.51 -11.55
C PHE A 116 1.47 -0.11 -12.18
N ALA A 117 1.46 -1.42 -12.42
CA ALA A 117 2.60 -2.14 -13.00
C ALA A 117 2.94 -1.62 -14.40
N HIS A 118 1.94 -1.30 -15.22
CA HIS A 118 2.13 -0.70 -16.54
C HIS A 118 2.82 0.66 -16.44
N TYR A 119 2.38 1.52 -15.51
CA TYR A 119 3.01 2.83 -15.31
C TYR A 119 4.46 2.70 -14.81
N VAL A 120 4.68 1.89 -13.77
CA VAL A 120 6.02 1.69 -13.18
C VAL A 120 7.02 1.24 -14.23
N ARG A 121 6.64 0.24 -15.04
CA ARG A 121 7.48 -0.28 -16.12
C ARG A 121 7.64 0.72 -17.27
N GLY A 122 6.54 1.24 -17.80
CA GLY A 122 6.54 2.10 -18.98
C GLY A 122 7.24 3.44 -18.77
N TRP A 123 7.25 3.96 -17.54
CA TRP A 123 7.87 5.23 -17.20
C TRP A 123 9.20 5.11 -16.45
N ASN A 124 9.74 3.90 -16.32
CA ASN A 124 10.98 3.59 -15.62
C ASN A 124 11.05 4.30 -14.24
N VAL A 125 10.04 4.04 -13.41
CA VAL A 125 9.89 4.73 -12.11
C VAL A 125 11.03 4.40 -11.16
N VAL A 126 11.57 3.18 -11.23
CA VAL A 126 12.71 2.74 -10.42
C VAL A 126 13.91 3.68 -10.61
N ASP A 127 14.33 3.93 -11.84
CA ASP A 127 15.49 4.78 -12.10
C ASP A 127 15.24 6.24 -11.70
N LYS A 128 13.99 6.70 -11.83
CA LYS A 128 13.59 8.02 -11.35
C LYS A 128 13.67 8.14 -9.83
N ILE A 129 13.23 7.13 -9.10
CA ILE A 129 13.37 7.09 -7.64
C ILE A 129 14.84 7.05 -7.24
N ARG A 130 15.66 6.21 -7.90
CA ARG A 130 17.12 6.17 -7.67
C ARG A 130 17.78 7.52 -7.87
N ARG A 131 17.44 8.21 -8.95
CA ARG A 131 17.91 9.56 -9.24
C ARG A 131 17.47 10.55 -8.16
N ALA A 132 16.18 10.56 -7.80
CA ALA A 132 15.64 11.44 -6.78
C ALA A 132 16.25 11.18 -5.39
N LYS A 133 16.59 9.93 -5.06
CA LYS A 133 17.32 9.59 -3.82
C LYS A 133 18.74 10.15 -3.84
N ARG A 134 19.47 10.00 -4.95
CA ARG A 134 20.83 10.56 -5.12
C ARG A 134 20.85 12.09 -5.05
N GLU A 135 19.82 12.73 -5.59
CA GLU A 135 19.66 14.19 -5.57
C GLU A 135 19.05 14.72 -4.26
N GLY A 136 18.64 13.84 -3.34
CA GLY A 136 18.02 14.21 -2.06
C GLY A 136 16.57 14.71 -2.17
N THR A 137 15.96 14.66 -3.34
CA THR A 137 14.60 15.19 -3.61
C THR A 137 13.48 14.20 -3.29
N PHE A 138 13.80 12.91 -3.12
CA PHE A 138 12.79 11.88 -2.86
C PHE A 138 12.03 12.07 -1.53
N ALA A 139 12.65 12.71 -0.54
CA ALA A 139 11.98 13.02 0.73
C ALA A 139 10.75 13.92 0.54
N ALA A 140 10.78 14.84 -0.43
CA ALA A 140 9.64 15.70 -0.78
C ALA A 140 8.48 14.89 -1.37
N VAL A 141 8.78 13.87 -2.20
CA VAL A 141 7.77 12.95 -2.74
C VAL A 141 7.08 12.19 -1.60
N LEU A 142 7.84 11.69 -0.63
CA LEU A 142 7.26 11.02 0.55
C LEU A 142 6.41 11.97 1.40
N ALA A 143 6.85 13.22 1.59
CA ALA A 143 6.08 14.22 2.31
C ALA A 143 4.77 14.57 1.59
N GLN A 144 4.83 14.78 0.27
CA GLN A 144 3.64 15.07 -0.54
C GLN A 144 2.70 13.88 -0.61
N TRP A 145 3.22 12.65 -0.71
CA TRP A 145 2.41 11.44 -0.65
C TRP A 145 1.65 11.34 0.68
N ARG A 146 2.29 11.68 1.81
CA ARG A 146 1.63 11.70 3.12
C ARG A 146 0.46 12.68 3.17
N VAL A 147 0.54 13.80 2.44
CA VAL A 147 -0.58 14.76 2.31
C VAL A 147 -1.65 14.22 1.39
N LEU A 148 -1.29 13.73 0.20
CA LEU A 148 -2.26 13.21 -0.78
C LEU A 148 -2.96 11.93 -0.32
N ALA A 149 -2.32 11.08 0.47
CA ALA A 149 -2.97 9.90 1.06
C ALA A 149 -4.12 10.26 2.02
N ILE A 150 -4.11 11.48 2.57
CA ILE A 150 -5.18 12.09 3.37
C ILE A 150 -6.29 12.62 2.46
N GLU A 151 -5.92 13.23 1.33
CA GLU A 151 -6.85 13.92 0.42
C GLU A 151 -7.35 13.08 -0.74
N LEU A 152 -6.83 11.86 -0.95
CA LEU A 152 -7.22 10.98 -2.05
C LEU A 152 -8.75 10.82 -2.03
N PRO A 153 -9.46 11.45 -2.99
CA PRO A 153 -10.89 11.62 -2.90
C PRO A 153 -11.62 10.29 -2.94
N ARG A 154 -12.75 10.26 -2.22
CA ARG A 154 -13.83 9.30 -2.42
C ARG A 154 -14.14 9.27 -3.93
N MET A 155 -13.82 8.19 -4.60
CA MET A 155 -14.52 7.82 -5.83
C MET A 155 -15.86 7.20 -5.44
#